data_AF-A0A9E9LDC7-F1
#
_entry.id   AF-A0A9E9LDC7-F1
#
_cell.length_a   1.000
_cell.length_b   1.000
_cell.length_c   1.000
_cell.angle_alpha   90.00
_cell.angle_beta   90.00
_cell.angle_gamma   90.00
#
_symmetry.space_group_name_H-M   'P 1'
#
loop_
_entity.id
_entity.type
_entity.pdbx_description
1 polymer ?
#
loop_
_entity_poly.entity_id
_entity_poly.type
_entity_poly.pdbx_seq_one_letter_code
_entity_poly.pdbx_strand_id
1 'polypeptide(L)'
;MYPEIRKYINEYIIFVQDFDKERIIYSQYLKLVGESEIIIDMYRLTTDEGLSFRISEALLLGRKIITNRLIVLNYDFYDPSRFFVIGHDLIDRLEEFIKGEFKPLSPEIRKRYDCSYWWKNTDMPEKTVYRKTIH
;
A
#
# COMPACT_ATOMS: atom_id res chain seq x y z
N MET A 1 6.32 -3.62 28.27
CA MET A 1 5.25 -2.93 27.50
C MET A 1 5.41 -1.44 27.74
N TYR A 2 5.77 -0.67 26.72
CA TYR A 2 6.22 0.73 26.85
C TYR A 2 5.11 1.63 27.45
N PRO A 3 5.24 2.11 28.70
CA PRO A 3 4.16 2.81 29.41
C PRO A 3 3.74 4.15 28.78
N GLU A 4 4.57 4.68 27.87
CA GLU A 4 4.47 6.04 27.33
C GLU A 4 4.20 6.10 25.83
N ILE A 5 3.81 4.99 25.20
CA ILE A 5 3.69 4.90 23.73
C ILE A 5 2.74 5.95 23.14
N ARG A 6 1.69 6.33 23.88
CA ARG A 6 0.72 7.35 23.47
C ARG A 6 1.37 8.72 23.18
N LYS A 7 2.50 9.05 23.80
CA LYS A 7 3.22 10.32 23.54
C LYS A 7 3.85 10.38 22.15
N TYR A 8 4.04 9.23 21.50
CA TYR A 8 4.65 9.11 20.17
C TYR A 8 3.62 8.83 19.07
N ILE A 9 2.33 8.70 19.44
CA ILE A 9 1.25 8.44 18.50
C ILE A 9 0.50 9.76 18.27
N ASN A 10 0.59 10.29 17.05
CA ASN A 10 -0.31 11.33 16.57
C ASN A 10 -1.49 10.67 15.86
N GLU A 11 -2.62 10.56 16.53
CA GLU A 11 -3.84 9.98 15.95
C GLU A 11 -4.65 11.07 15.24
N TYR A 12 -5.04 10.81 14.00
CA TYR A 12 -5.98 11.63 13.25
C TYR A 12 -7.13 10.73 12.79
N ILE A 13 -8.23 10.74 13.54
CA ILE A 13 -9.40 9.89 13.32
C ILE A 13 -10.51 10.76 12.75
N ILE A 14 -10.94 10.43 11.54
CA ILE A 14 -12.05 11.13 10.87
C ILE A 14 -13.31 10.28 11.05
N PHE A 15 -14.30 10.82 11.75
CA PHE A 15 -15.60 10.17 11.88
C PHE A 15 -16.46 10.43 10.64
N VAL A 16 -17.23 9.41 10.23
CA VAL A 16 -18.09 9.46 9.04
C VAL A 16 -19.10 10.63 9.09
N GLN A 17 -19.45 11.09 10.28
CA GLN A 17 -20.41 12.17 10.52
C GLN A 17 -19.83 13.57 10.21
N ASP A 18 -18.49 13.72 10.23
CA ASP A 18 -17.78 15.00 10.05
C ASP A 18 -16.91 15.01 8.78
N PHE A 19 -17.27 14.17 7.82
CA PHE A 19 -16.45 13.85 6.64
C PHE A 19 -16.03 15.07 5.81
N ASP A 20 -16.88 16.09 5.71
CA ASP A 20 -16.58 17.32 4.97
C ASP A 20 -15.73 18.33 5.78
N LYS A 21 -15.68 18.20 7.11
CA LYS A 21 -14.95 19.12 8.00
C LYS A 21 -13.53 18.65 8.33
N GLU A 22 -13.32 17.34 8.40
CA GLU A 22 -12.07 16.74 8.90
C GLU A 22 -11.29 15.98 7.82
N ARG A 23 -11.68 16.08 6.56
CA ARG A 23 -10.94 15.44 5.46
C ARG A 23 -9.54 16.04 5.30
N ILE A 24 -8.53 15.18 5.38
CA ILE A 24 -7.17 15.52 4.94
C ILE A 24 -7.22 15.70 3.41
N ILE A 25 -6.91 16.91 2.94
CA ILE A 25 -6.80 17.16 1.50
C ILE A 25 -5.62 16.37 0.93
N TYR A 26 -5.77 15.94 -0.32
CA TYR A 26 -4.82 15.02 -0.95
C TYR A 26 -3.36 15.52 -0.93
N SER A 27 -3.13 16.83 -1.07
CA SER A 27 -1.79 17.42 -0.99
C SER A 27 -1.14 17.27 0.40
N GLN A 28 -1.92 17.43 1.48
CA GLN A 28 -1.44 17.20 2.85
C GLN A 28 -1.18 15.71 3.07
N TYR A 29 -2.06 14.85 2.57
CA TYR A 29 -1.86 13.41 2.60
C TYR A 29 -0.55 13.00 1.93
N LEU A 30 -0.27 13.50 0.72
CA LEU A 30 1.00 13.23 0.02
C LEU A 30 2.22 13.70 0.81
N LYS A 31 2.12 14.82 1.52
CA LYS A 31 3.19 15.29 2.41
C LYS A 31 3.45 14.30 3.55
N LEU A 32 2.39 13.83 4.22
CA LEU A 32 2.49 12.84 5.30
C LEU A 32 3.10 11.52 4.82
N VAL A 33 2.65 11.01 3.67
CA VAL A 33 3.24 9.80 3.04
C VAL A 33 4.70 10.04 2.65
N GLY A 34 5.03 11.24 2.17
CA GLY A 34 6.39 11.67 1.85
C GLY A 34 7.33 11.73 3.05
N GLU A 35 6.82 12.00 4.25
CA GLU A 35 7.59 12.05 5.50
C GLU A 35 7.61 10.68 6.23
N SER A 36 6.77 9.74 5.81
CA SER A 36 6.66 8.41 6.41
C SER A 36 7.75 7.45 5.92
N GLU A 37 8.28 6.62 6.81
CA GLU A 37 9.21 5.53 6.46
C GLU A 37 8.47 4.25 6.06
N ILE A 38 7.36 3.96 6.74
CA ILE A 38 6.56 2.74 6.59
C ILE A 38 5.09 3.11 6.43
N ILE A 39 4.43 2.53 5.44
CA ILE A 39 3.00 2.71 5.18
C ILE A 39 2.23 1.49 5.66
N ILE A 40 1.14 1.72 6.39
CA ILE A 40 0.24 0.66 6.87
C ILE A 40 -0.98 0.59 5.96
N ASP A 41 -1.21 -0.54 5.31
CA ASP A 41 -2.32 -0.80 4.39
C ASP A 41 -3.17 -2.00 4.79
N MET A 42 -4.44 -1.76 5.16
CA MET A 42 -5.39 -2.81 5.52
C MET A 42 -6.54 -2.88 4.51
N TYR A 43 -7.11 -4.08 4.33
CA TYR A 43 -8.41 -4.22 3.66
C TYR A 43 -9.52 -3.49 4.41
N ARG A 44 -10.48 -2.92 3.66
CA ARG A 44 -11.55 -2.07 4.20
C ARG A 44 -12.81 -2.86 4.48
N LEU A 45 -13.24 -3.69 3.53
CA LEU A 45 -14.47 -4.46 3.59
C LEU A 45 -14.18 -5.96 3.66
N THR A 46 -13.37 -6.47 2.73
CA THR A 46 -13.16 -7.91 2.55
C THR A 46 -11.72 -8.24 2.14
N THR A 47 -11.31 -9.49 2.36
CA THR A 47 -9.95 -9.97 2.08
C THR A 47 -9.65 -10.13 0.59
N ASP A 48 -10.68 -10.21 -0.26
CA ASP A 48 -10.59 -10.30 -1.72
C ASP A 48 -10.56 -8.92 -2.41
N GLU A 49 -10.63 -7.83 -1.64
CA GLU A 49 -10.36 -6.50 -2.17
C GLU A 49 -8.98 -6.43 -2.83
N GLY A 50 -8.95 -5.86 -4.05
CA GLY A 50 -7.72 -5.57 -4.76
C GLY A 50 -6.77 -4.60 -4.03
N LEU A 51 -5.68 -4.23 -4.69
CA LEU A 51 -4.71 -3.29 -4.13
C LEU A 51 -5.36 -1.93 -3.84
N SER A 52 -4.99 -1.32 -2.72
CA SER A 52 -5.35 0.07 -2.44
C SER A 52 -4.36 1.04 -3.10
N PHE A 53 -4.75 2.31 -3.25
CA PHE A 53 -3.85 3.35 -3.76
C PHE A 53 -2.60 3.53 -2.88
N ARG A 54 -2.68 3.26 -1.57
CA ARG A 54 -1.54 3.37 -0.64
C ARG A 54 -0.40 2.44 -1.02
N ILE A 55 -0.70 1.26 -1.55
CA ILE A 55 0.34 0.33 -2.02
C ILE A 55 1.06 0.95 -3.21
N SER A 56 0.33 1.44 -4.20
CA SER A 56 0.93 2.08 -5.39
C SER A 56 1.76 3.32 -5.03
N GLU A 57 1.26 4.18 -4.16
CA GLU A 57 1.97 5.39 -3.69
C GLU A 57 3.23 5.02 -2.90
N ALA A 58 3.15 4.03 -2.01
CA ALA A 58 4.29 3.51 -1.27
C ALA A 58 5.35 2.92 -2.22
N LEU A 59 4.96 2.18 -3.26
CA LEU A 59 5.88 1.64 -4.25
C LEU A 59 6.61 2.77 -5.02
N LEU A 60 5.88 3.79 -5.47
CA LEU A 60 6.45 4.93 -6.20
C LEU A 60 7.42 5.76 -5.36
N LEU A 61 7.09 5.95 -4.08
CA LEU A 61 7.90 6.65 -3.09
C LEU A 61 8.99 5.77 -2.46
N GLY A 62 9.04 4.48 -2.83
CA GLY A 62 10.01 3.53 -2.30
C GLY A 62 9.87 3.30 -0.80
N ARG A 63 8.66 3.29 -0.24
CA ARG A 63 8.42 3.01 1.18
C ARG A 63 8.32 1.51 1.45
N LYS A 64 8.53 1.15 2.72
CA LYS A 64 8.13 -0.17 3.25
C LYS A 64 6.64 -0.19 3.53
N ILE A 65 6.04 -1.38 3.50
CA ILE A 65 4.60 -1.57 3.62
C ILE A 65 4.31 -2.66 4.64
N ILE A 66 3.46 -2.35 5.62
CA ILE A 66 2.83 -3.35 6.49
C ILE A 66 1.40 -3.54 6.01
N THR A 67 0.99 -4.76 5.68
CA THR A 67 -0.35 -5.03 5.14
C THR A 67 -0.96 -6.33 5.65
N ASN A 68 -2.29 -6.43 5.66
CA ASN A 68 -3.00 -7.71 5.84
C ASN A 68 -3.54 -8.29 4.52
N ARG A 69 -3.19 -7.68 3.37
CA ARG A 69 -3.61 -8.12 2.05
C ARG A 69 -2.70 -9.23 1.52
N LEU A 70 -3.08 -10.49 1.72
CA LEU A 70 -2.31 -11.64 1.23
C LEU A 70 -2.11 -11.65 -0.29
N ILE A 71 -2.99 -10.98 -1.05
CA ILE A 71 -2.89 -10.89 -2.51
C ILE A 71 -1.55 -10.31 -2.99
N VAL A 72 -0.85 -9.50 -2.17
CA VAL A 72 0.43 -8.89 -2.54
C VAL A 72 1.51 -9.94 -2.83
N LEU A 73 1.43 -11.11 -2.19
CA LEU A 73 2.39 -12.21 -2.37
C LEU A 73 2.43 -12.73 -3.82
N ASN A 74 1.37 -12.49 -4.59
CA ASN A 74 1.24 -12.94 -5.98
C ASN A 74 1.69 -11.90 -7.02
N TYR A 75 2.16 -10.73 -6.59
CA TYR A 75 2.60 -9.66 -7.49
C TYR A 75 4.11 -9.70 -7.70
N ASP A 76 4.54 -9.26 -8.88
CA ASP A 76 5.95 -9.20 -9.29
C ASP A 76 6.78 -8.14 -8.53
N PHE A 77 6.14 -7.20 -7.86
CA PHE A 77 6.81 -6.22 -6.98
C PHE A 77 7.03 -6.73 -5.55
N TYR A 78 6.55 -7.92 -5.19
CA TYR A 78 6.66 -8.42 -3.83
C TYR A 78 8.12 -8.69 -3.47
N ASP A 79 8.55 -8.14 -2.35
CA ASP A 79 9.85 -8.38 -1.75
C ASP A 79 9.68 -8.35 -0.21
N PRO A 80 10.12 -9.38 0.53
CA PRO A 80 9.94 -9.46 1.99
C PRO A 80 10.73 -8.40 2.78
N SER A 81 11.74 -7.75 2.17
CA SER A 81 12.41 -6.58 2.75
C SER A 81 11.57 -5.30 2.63
N ARG A 82 10.63 -5.28 1.69
CA ARG A 82 9.70 -4.15 1.45
C ARG A 82 8.33 -4.38 2.07
N PHE A 83 7.86 -5.62 2.17
CA PHE A 83 6.56 -5.97 2.70
C PHE A 83 6.64 -6.79 3.99
N PHE A 84 5.85 -6.37 4.98
CA PHE A 84 5.47 -7.19 6.12
C PHE A 84 3.96 -7.46 6.04
N VAL A 85 3.59 -8.72 5.94
CA VAL A 85 2.27 -9.23 5.64
C VAL A 85 1.70 -9.93 6.88
N ILE A 86 0.78 -9.25 7.56
CA ILE A 86 0.06 -9.76 8.74
C ILE A 86 -0.74 -11.00 8.33
N GLY A 87 -0.57 -12.09 9.09
CA GLY A 87 -1.18 -13.39 8.80
C GLY A 87 -0.36 -14.30 7.88
N HIS A 88 0.76 -13.80 7.35
CA HIS A 88 1.75 -14.59 6.61
C HIS A 88 3.11 -14.57 7.32
N ASP A 89 3.52 -13.40 7.81
CA ASP A 89 4.83 -13.19 8.40
C ASP A 89 4.83 -13.38 9.91
N LEU A 90 5.90 -14.01 10.41
CA LEU A 90 6.11 -14.17 11.85
C LEU A 90 6.42 -12.82 12.49
N ILE A 91 5.84 -12.58 13.67
CA ILE A 91 6.02 -11.32 14.41
C ILE A 91 7.49 -11.05 14.75
N ASP A 92 8.30 -12.09 14.95
CA ASP A 92 9.72 -11.98 15.25
C ASP A 92 10.52 -11.31 14.12
N ARG A 93 10.00 -11.33 12.88
CA ARG A 93 10.62 -10.64 11.75
C ARG A 93 10.35 -9.13 11.75
N LEU A 94 9.43 -8.62 12.58
CA LEU A 94 9.02 -7.22 12.53
C LEU A 94 10.18 -6.27 12.83
N GLU A 95 11.03 -6.59 13.79
CA GLU A 95 12.18 -5.75 14.15
C GLU A 95 13.21 -5.69 13.01
N GLU A 96 13.55 -6.85 12.44
CA GLU A 96 14.42 -6.95 11.27
C GLU A 96 13.83 -6.19 10.08
N PHE A 97 12.53 -6.38 9.82
CA PHE A 97 11.82 -5.70 8.76
C PHE A 97 11.86 -4.18 8.92
N ILE A 98 11.64 -3.65 10.13
CA ILE A 98 11.67 -2.20 10.37
C ILE A 98 13.08 -1.65 10.14
N LYS A 99 14.11 -2.32 10.65
CA LYS A 99 15.51 -1.84 10.62
C LYS A 99 16.27 -2.16 9.32
N GLY A 100 15.83 -3.18 8.58
CA GLY A 100 16.55 -3.71 7.44
C GLY A 100 16.56 -2.78 6.23
N GLU A 101 17.51 -2.95 5.34
CA GLU A 101 17.49 -2.26 4.05
C GLU A 101 16.60 -3.00 3.06
N PHE A 102 16.12 -2.29 2.03
CA PHE A 102 15.39 -2.89 0.91
C PHE A 102 15.92 -2.32 -0.39
N LYS A 103 15.84 -3.12 -1.46
CA LYS A 103 16.29 -2.68 -2.78
C LYS A 103 15.20 -1.87 -3.48
N PRO A 104 15.54 -0.80 -4.22
CA PRO A 104 14.60 -0.13 -5.11
C PRO A 104 13.95 -1.13 -6.08
N LEU A 105 12.70 -0.86 -6.47
CA LEU A 105 12.05 -1.64 -7.54
C LEU A 105 12.87 -1.57 -8.82
N SER A 106 12.88 -2.66 -9.59
CA SER A 106 13.48 -2.62 -10.92
C SER A 106 12.77 -1.56 -11.79
N PRO A 107 13.48 -0.92 -12.73
CA PRO A 107 12.87 0.07 -13.62
C PRO A 107 11.64 -0.44 -14.37
N GLU A 108 11.64 -1.73 -14.74
CA GLU A 108 10.56 -2.40 -15.48
C GLU A 108 9.30 -2.54 -14.62
N ILE A 109 9.46 -3.01 -13.38
CA ILE A 109 8.36 -3.12 -12.41
C ILE A 109 7.85 -1.72 -12.07
N ARG A 110 8.75 -0.79 -11.74
CA ARG A 110 8.38 0.60 -11.44
C ARG A 110 7.55 1.22 -12.56
N LYS A 111 7.96 1.04 -13.82
CA LYS A 111 7.24 1.53 -14.99
C LYS A 111 5.84 0.90 -15.13
N ARG A 112 5.68 -0.39 -14.79
CA ARG A 112 4.39 -1.08 -14.85
C ARG A 112 3.37 -0.54 -13.85
N TYR A 113 3.81 -0.06 -12.69
CA TYR A 113 2.92 0.46 -11.64
C TYR A 113 2.89 1.99 -11.56
N ASP A 114 3.61 2.67 -12.44
CA ASP A 114 3.54 4.11 -12.61
C ASP A 114 2.47 4.48 -13.65
N CYS A 115 1.36 5.04 -13.16
CA CYS A 115 0.22 5.42 -13.98
C CYS A 115 0.54 6.45 -15.06
N SER A 116 1.63 7.22 -14.92
CA SER A 116 2.06 8.18 -15.94
C SER A 116 2.53 7.50 -17.24
N TYR A 117 2.88 6.21 -17.19
CA TYR A 117 3.23 5.41 -18.36
C TYR A 117 2.04 4.71 -19.00
N TRP A 118 0.94 4.52 -18.27
CA TRP A 118 -0.25 3.86 -18.79
C TRP A 118 -0.94 4.68 -19.88
N TRP A 119 -0.92 6.02 -19.75
CA TRP A 119 -1.49 6.90 -20.77
C TRP A 119 -0.57 7.09 -21.99
N LYS A 120 0.73 6.84 -21.84
CA LYS A 120 1.72 7.01 -22.92
C LYS A 120 1.83 5.78 -23.81
N ASN A 121 1.53 4.61 -23.25
CA ASN A 121 1.44 3.37 -24.02
C ASN A 121 -0.01 3.20 -24.48
N THR A 122 -0.27 3.35 -25.77
CA THR A 122 -1.54 3.02 -26.42
C THR A 122 -1.93 1.53 -26.34
N ASP A 123 -1.09 0.71 -25.71
CA ASP A 123 -1.32 -0.71 -25.43
C ASP A 123 -2.19 -0.91 -24.19
N MET A 124 -3.41 -0.35 -24.18
CA MET A 124 -4.44 -0.94 -23.32
C MET A 124 -4.72 -2.35 -23.87
N PRO A 125 -4.57 -3.43 -23.07
CA PRO A 125 -5.01 -4.74 -23.53
C PRO A 125 -6.49 -4.63 -23.89
N GLU A 126 -6.86 -5.09 -25.10
CA GLU A 126 -8.25 -5.11 -25.54
C GLU A 126 -9.12 -5.72 -24.43
N LYS A 127 -10.22 -5.03 -24.11
CA LYS A 127 -11.19 -5.48 -23.10
C LYS A 127 -11.48 -6.97 -23.29
N THR A 128 -10.98 -7.82 -22.40
CA THR A 128 -11.44 -9.21 -22.37
C THR A 128 -12.88 -9.18 -21.89
N VAL A 129 -13.83 -9.26 -22.83
CA VAL A 129 -15.25 -9.34 -22.54
C VAL A 129 -15.49 -10.65 -21.82
N TYR A 130 -15.67 -10.61 -20.51
CA TYR A 130 -16.22 -11.75 -19.76
C TYR A 130 -17.65 -11.98 -20.24
N ARG A 131 -17.83 -12.87 -21.22
CA ARG A 131 -19.15 -13.43 -21.55
C ARG A 131 -19.56 -14.33 -20.39
N LYS A 132 -20.41 -13.80 -19.51
CA LYS A 132 -21.13 -14.60 -18.53
C LYS A 132 -22.14 -15.45 -19.31
N THR A 133 -21.79 -16.71 -19.59
CA THR A 133 -22.77 -17.69 -20.05
C THR A 133 -23.69 -17.99 -18.88
N ILE A 134 -24.90 -17.46 -18.96
CA ILE A 134 -26.02 -17.87 -18.12
C ILE A 134 -26.51 -19.22 -18.64
N HIS A 135 -26.47 -20.24 -17.78
CA HIS A 135 -27.25 -21.46 -17.92
C HIS A 135 -28.59 -21.28 -17.22
#